data_AF-A0A419KQS8-F1
#
_entry.id   AF-A0A419KQS8-F1
#
_cell.length_a   1.000
_cell.length_b   1.000
_cell.length_c   1.000
_cell.angle_alpha   90.00
_cell.angle_beta   90.00
_cell.angle_gamma   90.00
#
_symmetry.space_group_name_H-M   'P 1'
#
loop_
_entity.id
_entity.type
_entity.pdbx_description
1 polymer ?
#
loop_
_entity_poly.entity_id
_entity_poly.type
_entity_poly.pdbx_seq_one_letter_code
_entity_poly.pdbx_strand_id
1 'polypeptide(L)' 'MELKVGDDFKCPEGHKATVVWISEDEKVIAVKCPKKHLKKVVKRAGAMERIYDNNMVFLIEI' A
#
# COMPACT_ATOMS: atom_id res chain seq x y z
N MET A 1 -2.86 14.46 8.93
CA MET A 1 -4.02 13.76 8.33
C MET A 1 -4.06 12.40 8.99
N GLU A 2 -5.12 12.08 9.73
CA GLU A 2 -5.31 10.75 10.32
C GLU A 2 -5.71 9.78 9.19
N LEU A 3 -4.82 8.85 8.82
CA LEU A 3 -5.17 7.76 7.92
C LEU A 3 -6.07 6.78 8.68
N LYS A 4 -7.17 6.35 8.04
CA LYS A 4 -8.13 5.41 8.63
C LYS A 4 -8.34 4.23 7.69
N VAL A 5 -8.70 3.08 8.26
CA VAL A 5 -9.14 1.94 7.45
C VAL A 5 -10.41 2.33 6.70
N GLY A 6 -10.42 2.08 5.39
CA GLY A 6 -11.46 2.51 4.46
C GLY A 6 -11.13 3.79 3.69
N ASP A 7 -10.08 4.52 4.08
CA ASP A 7 -9.67 5.74 3.38
C ASP A 7 -9.10 5.43 2.00
N ASP A 8 -9.14 6.43 1.11
CA ASP A 8 -8.58 6.26 -0.22
C ASP A 8 -7.12 6.65 -0.31
N PHE A 9 -6.33 5.69 -0.80
CA PHE A 9 -4.89 5.81 -0.89
C PHE A 9 -4.46 5.71 -2.34
N LYS A 10 -3.60 6.62 -2.78
CA LYS A 10 -3.02 6.53 -4.11
C LYS A 10 -1.77 5.66 -4.06
N CYS A 11 -1.86 4.45 -4.60
CA CYS A 11 -0.71 3.54 -4.69
C CYS A 11 0.43 4.18 -5.54
N PRO A 12 1.68 3.69 -5.42
CA PRO A 12 2.82 4.24 -6.17
C PRO A 12 2.67 4.19 -7.69
N GLU A 13 1.85 3.29 -8.25
CA GLU A 13 1.51 3.28 -9.69
C GLU A 13 0.47 4.34 -10.09
N GLY A 14 -0.05 5.12 -9.14
CA GLY A 14 -1.03 6.17 -9.37
C GLY A 14 -2.48 5.71 -9.39
N HIS A 15 -2.75 4.43 -9.10
CA HIS A 15 -4.11 3.91 -8.97
C HIS A 15 -4.73 4.24 -7.61
N LYS A 16 -6.07 4.31 -7.59
CA LYS A 16 -6.85 4.40 -6.35
C LYS A 16 -6.87 3.02 -5.67
N ALA A 17 -6.36 2.97 -4.45
CA ALA A 17 -6.39 1.84 -3.54
C ALA A 17 -7.16 2.24 -2.28
N THR A 18 -7.54 1.26 -1.47
CA THR A 18 -8.25 1.48 -0.21
C THR A 18 -7.43 0.95 0.94
N VAL A 19 -7.24 1.74 1.99
CA VAL A 19 -6.56 1.26 3.21
C VAL A 19 -7.43 0.18 3.86
N VAL A 20 -6.89 -1.02 4.04
CA VAL A 20 -7.57 -2.15 4.67
C VAL A 20 -7.01 -2.46 6.06
N TRP A 21 -5.83 -1.95 6.38
CA TRP A 21 -5.20 -2.10 7.68
C TRP A 21 -4.13 -1.02 7.90
N ILE A 22 -3.87 -0.69 9.16
CA ILE A 22 -2.84 0.26 9.58
C ILE A 22 -2.10 -0.38 10.76
N SER A 23 -0.77 -0.30 10.77
CA SER A 23 0.05 -0.78 11.87
C SER A 23 -0.21 -0.01 13.14
N GLU A 24 0.02 -0.65 14.28
CA GLU A 24 -0.08 0.01 15.59
C GLU A 24 0.85 1.23 15.70
N ASP A 25 2.05 1.14 15.12
CA ASP A 25 3.00 2.26 15.02
C ASP A 25 2.65 3.30 13.94
N GLU A 26 1.55 3.12 13.21
CA GLU A 26 1.08 3.98 12.10
C GLU A 26 2.09 4.20 10.95
N LYS A 27 3.21 3.48 10.92
CA LYS A 27 4.27 3.57 9.90
C LYS A 27 4.01 2.71 8.67
N VAL A 28 3.18 1.67 8.80
CA VAL A 28 2.90 0.73 7.72
C VAL A 28 1.40 0.62 7.53
N ILE A 29 0.96 0.75 6.29
CA ILE A 29 -0.44 0.55 5.91
C ILE A 29 -0.56 -0.63 4.95
N ALA A 30 -1.64 -1.38 5.08
CA ALA A 30 -2.05 -2.33 4.04
C ALA A 30 -3.11 -1.66 3.17
N VAL A 31 -2.92 -1.66 1.86
CA VAL A 31 -3.88 -1.12 0.90
C VAL A 31 -4.32 -2.19 -0.08
N LYS A 32 -5.60 -2.22 -0.40
CA LYS A 32 -6.16 -3.07 -1.45
C LYS A 32 -6.29 -2.27 -2.73
N CYS A 33 -5.60 -2.67 -3.79
CA CYS A 33 -5.71 -2.03 -5.10
C CYS A 33 -6.41 -2.98 -6.07
N PRO A 34 -7.58 -2.65 -6.65
CA PRO A 34 -8.30 -3.56 -7.55
C PRO A 34 -7.58 -3.81 -8.87
N LYS A 35 -6.49 -3.08 -9.16
CA LYS A 35 -5.68 -3.29 -10.35
C LYS A 35 -4.53 -4.23 -10.05
N LYS A 36 -4.29 -5.17 -10.99
CA LYS A 36 -3.12 -6.05 -10.93
C LYS A 36 -1.84 -5.20 -11.06
N HIS A 37 -1.05 -5.20 -10.01
CA HIS A 37 0.31 -4.67 -10.03
C HIS A 37 1.19 -5.73 -10.71
N LEU A 38 1.74 -5.41 -11.89
CA LEU A 38 2.61 -6.31 -12.63
C LEU A 38 3.95 -6.42 -11.91
N LYS A 39 4.05 -7.28 -10.87
CA LYS A 39 5.28 -7.69 -10.14
C LYS A 39 6.46 -6.74 -10.36
N LYS A 40 6.34 -5.49 -9.91
CA LYS A 40 7.43 -4.53 -9.96
C LYS A 40 7.64 -4.06 -8.55
N VAL A 41 8.62 -4.66 -7.88
CA VAL A 41 9.13 -4.16 -6.61
C VAL A 41 9.69 -2.77 -6.91
N VAL A 42 8.94 -1.74 -6.56
CA VAL A 42 9.36 -0.36 -6.75
C VAL A 42 10.23 -0.01 -5.55
N LYS A 43 11.56 0.04 -5.74
CA LYS A 43 12.45 0.60 -4.72
C LYS A 43 12.37 2.12 -4.83
N ARG A 44 11.85 2.79 -3.81
CA ARG A 44 11.97 4.24 -3.68
C ARG A 44 12.75 4.56 -2.39
N ALA A 45 13.82 5.35 -2.56
CA ALA A 45 14.57 6.02 -1.48
C ALA A 45 14.91 5.17 -0.23
N GLY A 46 15.49 3.98 -0.40
CA GLY A 46 16.08 3.21 0.71
C GLY A 46 15.11 2.37 1.55
N ALA A 47 13.80 2.55 1.40
CA ALA A 47 12.78 1.65 1.96
C ALA A 47 12.40 0.59 0.91
N MET A 48 12.39 -0.68 1.31
CA MET A 48 12.05 -1.79 0.43
C MET A 48 10.55 -2.03 0.51
N GLU A 49 9.76 -1.34 -0.31
CA GLU A 49 8.32 -1.58 -0.42
C GLU A 49 8.08 -3.00 -0.99
N ARG A 50 7.84 -3.96 -0.10
CA ARG A 50 7.50 -5.35 -0.48
C ARG A 50 6.01 -5.42 -0.76
N ILE A 51 5.69 -5.30 -2.04
CA ILE A 51 4.38 -5.57 -2.61
C ILE A 51 4.13 -7.10 -2.54
N TYR A 52 3.52 -7.57 -1.44
CA TYR A 52 3.12 -8.98 -1.29
C TYR A 52 1.83 -9.23 -2.07
N ASP A 53 1.93 -9.78 -3.28
CA ASP A 53 0.75 -10.18 -4.06
C ASP A 53 0.12 -11.44 -3.45
N ASN A 54 -0.76 -11.26 -2.48
CA ASN A 54 -1.77 -12.25 -2.13
C ASN A 54 -3.12 -11.54 -2.16
N ASN A 55 -3.88 -11.72 -3.25
CA ASN A 55 -5.22 -11.17 -3.41
C ASN A 55 -5.30 -9.62 -3.48
N MET A 56 -4.33 -8.96 -4.13
CA MET A 56 -4.36 -7.52 -4.44
C MET A 56 -4.24 -6.57 -3.23
N VAL A 57 -3.67 -7.06 -2.12
CA VAL A 57 -3.36 -6.26 -0.93
C VAL A 57 -1.86 -6.02 -0.83
N PHE A 58 -1.43 -4.81 -0.53
CA PHE A 58 -0.04 -4.38 -0.52
C PHE A 58 0.30 -3.67 0.79
N LEU A 59 1.49 -3.93 1.33
CA LEU A 59 2.01 -3.17 2.47
C LEU A 59 2.85 -2.01 1.95
N ILE A 60 2.59 -0.82 2.47
CA ILE A 60 3.26 0.44 2.11
C ILE A 60 3.74 1.09 3.41
N GLU A 61 5.00 1.48 3.44
CA GLU A 61 5.58 2.28 4.52
C GLU A 61 5.36 3.76 4.20
N ILE A 62 4.82 4.53 5.16
CA ILE A 62 4.50 5.96 5.00
C ILE A 62 5.43 6.88 5.80
#